data_AF-A0A7D4YQS1-F1
#
_entry.id   AF-A0A7D4YQS1-F1
#
_cell.length_a   1.000
_cell.length_b   1.000
_cell.length_c   1.000
_cell.angle_alpha   90.00
_cell.angle_beta   90.00
_cell.angle_gamma   90.00
#
_symmetry.space_group_name_H-M   'P 1'
#
loop_
_entity.id
_entity.type
_entity.pdbx_description
1 polymer ?
#
loop_
_entity_poly.entity_id
_entity_poly.type
_entity_poly.pdbx_seq_one_letter_code
_entity_poly.pdbx_strand_id
1 'polypeptide(L)'
;MAERESRRVAHDLMSEPHIAGRRVSVRQVFALVEKRGVDPETVADRFDLDVADVYHALAYYHDHPREMSEVEAERDDAFETFRESIDRPEDVEPDTA
;
A
#
# COMPACT_ATOMS: atom_id res chain seq x y z
N MET A 1 25.98 -7.00 -6.30
CA MET A 1 25.52 -7.17 -4.89
C MET A 1 24.09 -6.62 -4.73
N ALA A 2 23.18 -6.81 -5.69
CA ALA A 2 21.81 -6.24 -5.66
C ALA A 2 20.69 -7.32 -5.68
N GLU A 3 21.00 -8.58 -5.97
CA GLU A 3 20.01 -9.66 -6.08
C GLU A 3 19.52 -10.23 -4.73
N ARG A 4 19.87 -9.59 -3.60
CA ARG A 4 19.33 -9.97 -2.28
C ARG A 4 18.29 -9.01 -1.74
N GLU A 5 18.13 -7.84 -2.34
CA GLU A 5 17.15 -6.81 -2.00
C GLU A 5 15.75 -7.17 -2.55
N SER A 6 15.69 -7.70 -3.78
CA SER A 6 14.44 -8.04 -4.49
C SER A 6 13.64 -9.24 -3.94
N ARG A 7 13.99 -9.81 -2.77
CA ARG A 7 13.24 -10.94 -2.19
C ARG A 7 12.15 -10.52 -1.20
N ARG A 8 12.08 -9.24 -0.83
CA ARG A 8 11.12 -8.73 0.17
C ARG A 8 9.92 -8.02 -0.43
N VAL A 9 10.04 -7.54 -1.67
CA VAL A 9 8.92 -6.95 -2.43
C VAL A 9 8.65 -7.84 -3.65
N ALA A 10 7.39 -8.18 -3.88
CA ALA A 10 6.91 -9.05 -4.93
C ALA A 10 5.70 -8.42 -5.67
N HIS A 11 5.32 -9.03 -6.78
CA HIS A 11 4.27 -8.57 -7.70
C HIS A 11 3.34 -9.72 -8.15
N ASP A 12 3.34 -10.85 -7.44
CA ASP A 12 2.61 -12.07 -7.81
C ASP A 12 1.22 -12.23 -7.15
N LEU A 13 0.97 -11.61 -5.99
CA LEU A 13 -0.31 -11.72 -5.26
C LEU A 13 -1.26 -10.53 -5.41
N MET A 14 -0.77 -9.38 -5.84
CA MET A 14 -1.52 -8.11 -5.94
C MET A 14 -1.11 -7.38 -7.22
N SER A 15 -1.98 -6.49 -7.71
CA SER A 15 -1.67 -5.59 -8.84
C SER A 15 -0.60 -4.55 -8.49
N GLU A 16 -0.38 -4.28 -7.20
CA GLU A 16 0.60 -3.33 -6.69
C GLU A 16 1.81 -4.08 -6.06
N PRO A 17 3.02 -3.48 -6.02
CA PRO A 17 4.14 -4.01 -5.26
C PRO A 17 3.76 -4.24 -3.80
N HIS A 18 4.07 -5.41 -3.28
CA HIS A 18 3.69 -5.84 -1.92
C HIS A 18 4.80 -6.63 -1.26
N ILE A 19 4.72 -6.75 0.07
CA ILE A 19 5.68 -7.55 0.82
C ILE A 19 5.55 -9.02 0.40
N ALA A 20 6.67 -9.68 0.10
CA ALA A 20 6.70 -11.03 -0.44
C ALA A 20 5.91 -12.02 0.45
N GLY A 21 4.98 -12.76 -0.15
CA GLY A 21 4.13 -13.70 0.58
C GLY A 21 3.10 -13.05 1.50
N ARG A 22 2.84 -11.75 1.36
CA ARG A 22 1.88 -10.98 2.16
C ARG A 22 1.03 -10.09 1.26
N ARG A 23 -0.27 -10.00 1.53
CA ARG A 23 -1.17 -9.05 0.84
C ARG A 23 -1.15 -7.67 1.52
N VAL A 24 0.05 -7.14 1.74
CA VAL A 24 0.28 -5.82 2.33
C VAL A 24 1.11 -5.02 1.33
N SER A 25 0.48 -4.03 0.67
CA SER A 25 1.16 -3.28 -0.39
C SER A 25 2.19 -2.31 0.18
N VAL A 26 3.21 -2.02 -0.61
CA VAL A 26 4.23 -1.01 -0.29
C VAL A 26 3.58 0.36 -0.05
N ARG A 27 2.59 0.73 -0.87
CA ARG A 27 1.78 1.94 -0.69
C ARG A 27 1.08 1.98 0.66
N GLN A 28 0.49 0.86 1.10
CA GLN A 28 -0.20 0.79 2.39
C GLN A 28 0.76 1.01 3.56
N VAL A 29 1.94 0.40 3.51
CA VAL A 29 2.99 0.61 4.52
C VAL A 29 3.39 2.08 4.58
N PHE A 30 3.69 2.68 3.44
CA PHE A 30 4.03 4.10 3.34
C PHE A 30 2.91 5.00 3.90
N ALA A 31 1.65 4.74 3.55
CA ALA A 31 0.53 5.52 4.04
C ALA A 31 0.33 5.42 5.57
N LEU A 32 0.63 4.27 6.18
CA LEU A 32 0.54 4.13 7.63
C LEU A 32 1.69 4.83 8.35
N VAL A 33 2.92 4.63 7.89
CA VAL A 33 4.10 5.17 8.57
C VAL A 33 4.25 6.66 8.31
N GLU A 34 4.35 7.06 7.05
CA GLU A 34 4.73 8.42 6.66
C GLU A 34 3.53 9.37 6.64
N LYS A 35 2.35 8.91 6.16
CA LYS A 35 1.15 9.79 6.10
C LYS A 35 0.38 9.82 7.43
N ARG A 36 0.40 8.74 8.22
CA ARG A 36 -0.37 8.62 9.47
C ARG A 36 0.48 8.58 10.74
N GLY A 37 1.81 8.59 10.63
CA GLY A 37 2.72 8.62 11.78
C GLY A 37 2.69 7.35 12.64
N VAL A 38 2.30 6.21 12.07
CA VAL A 38 2.30 4.93 12.79
C VAL A 38 3.73 4.38 12.84
N ASP A 39 4.22 4.02 14.02
CA ASP A 39 5.55 3.44 14.17
C ASP A 39 5.73 2.16 13.33
N PRO A 40 6.87 1.97 12.62
CA PRO A 40 7.13 0.77 11.82
C PRO A 40 6.99 -0.55 12.61
N GLU A 41 7.39 -0.57 13.88
CA GLU A 41 7.21 -1.73 14.77
C GLU A 41 5.72 -2.03 15.00
N THR A 42 4.89 -1.00 15.17
CA THR A 42 3.43 -1.18 15.31
C THR A 42 2.79 -1.71 14.02
N VAL A 43 3.28 -1.28 12.84
CA VAL A 43 2.85 -1.84 11.56
C VAL A 43 3.26 -3.31 11.46
N ALA A 44 4.51 -3.63 11.81
CA ALA A 44 5.02 -5.01 11.79
C ALA A 44 4.16 -5.94 12.67
N ASP A 45 3.90 -5.53 13.91
CA ASP A 45 3.08 -6.29 14.86
C ASP A 45 1.64 -6.47 14.36
N ARG A 46 1.03 -5.41 13.82
CA ARG A 46 -0.37 -5.45 13.36
C ARG A 46 -0.59 -6.38 12.18
N PHE A 47 0.43 -6.52 11.32
CA PHE A 47 0.33 -7.29 10.07
C PHE A 47 1.13 -8.61 10.09
N ASP A 48 1.69 -9.01 11.24
CA ASP A 48 2.54 -10.21 11.39
C ASP A 48 3.67 -10.23 10.34
N LEU A 49 4.43 -9.14 10.32
CA LEU A 49 5.56 -8.90 9.41
C LEU A 49 6.86 -8.83 10.20
N ASP A 50 7.97 -9.14 9.54
CA ASP A 50 9.28 -8.75 10.04
C ASP A 50 9.43 -7.23 9.91
N VAL A 51 9.93 -6.55 10.95
CA VAL A 51 10.12 -5.10 10.92
C VAL A 51 11.10 -4.67 9.80
N ALA A 52 12.06 -5.53 9.43
CA ALA A 52 12.94 -5.28 8.30
C ALA A 52 12.19 -5.25 6.97
N ASP A 53 11.12 -6.05 6.82
CA ASP A 53 10.28 -6.01 5.62
C ASP A 53 9.48 -4.71 5.53
N VAL A 54 9.06 -4.15 6.67
CA VAL A 54 8.42 -2.83 6.74
C VAL A 54 9.38 -1.74 6.28
N TYR A 55 10.60 -1.69 6.83
CA TYR A 55 11.61 -0.72 6.39
C TYR A 55 12.02 -0.90 4.94
N HIS A 56 12.10 -2.14 4.46
CA HIS A 56 12.40 -2.43 3.07
C HIS A 56 11.28 -1.98 2.12
N ALA A 57 10.02 -2.10 2.54
CA ALA A 57 8.91 -1.55 1.78
C ALA A 57 8.98 -0.01 1.71
N LEU A 58 9.32 0.66 2.81
CA LEU A 58 9.52 2.12 2.81
C LEU A 58 10.67 2.54 1.88
N ALA A 59 11.81 1.84 1.94
CA ALA A 59 12.92 2.08 1.01
C ALA A 59 12.49 1.88 -0.45
N TYR A 60 11.79 0.77 -0.75
CA TYR A 60 11.27 0.50 -2.09
C TYR A 60 10.38 1.64 -2.59
N TYR A 61 9.46 2.14 -1.76
CA TYR A 61 8.58 3.26 -2.13
C TYR A 61 9.38 4.48 -2.61
N HIS A 62 10.41 4.85 -1.86
CA HIS A 62 11.23 6.03 -2.17
C HIS A 62 12.15 5.83 -3.36
N ASP A 63 12.62 4.61 -3.59
CA ASP A 63 13.48 4.27 -4.73
C ASP A 63 12.69 4.12 -6.05
N HIS A 64 11.36 3.92 -5.98
CA HIS A 64 10.49 3.69 -7.14
C HIS A 64 9.35 4.73 -7.28
N PRO A 65 9.65 6.05 -7.29
CA PRO A 65 8.61 7.08 -7.25
C PRO A 65 7.68 7.05 -8.47
N ARG A 66 8.17 6.62 -9.63
CA ARG A 66 7.34 6.49 -10.85
C ARG A 66 6.31 5.37 -10.72
N GLU A 67 6.75 4.17 -10.35
CA GLU A 67 5.86 3.02 -10.14
C GLU A 67 4.82 3.35 -9.06
N MET A 68 5.25 3.96 -7.96
CA MET A 68 4.33 4.35 -6.89
C MET A 68 3.32 5.41 -7.32
N SER A 69 3.70 6.33 -8.21
CA SER A 69 2.77 7.31 -8.79
C SER A 69 1.74 6.66 -9.72
N GLU A 70 2.15 5.68 -10.53
CA GLU A 70 1.26 4.92 -11.41
C GLU A 70 0.25 4.11 -10.56
N VAL A 71 0.73 3.45 -9.50
CA VAL A 71 -0.09 2.73 -8.52
C VAL A 71 -1.14 3.62 -7.83
N GLU A 72 -0.76 4.82 -7.37
CA GLU A 72 -1.71 5.75 -6.74
C GLU A 72 -2.77 6.23 -7.76
N ALA A 73 -2.37 6.51 -9.01
CA ALA A 73 -3.29 6.93 -10.07
C ALA A 73 -4.30 5.83 -10.44
N GLU A 74 -3.83 4.60 -10.69
CA GLU A 74 -4.71 3.46 -10.99
C GLU A 74 -5.73 3.23 -9.88
N ARG A 75 -5.29 3.40 -8.64
CA ARG A 75 -6.14 3.25 -7.47
C ARG A 75 -7.20 4.36 -7.43
N ASP A 76 -6.82 5.61 -7.62
CA ASP A 76 -7.75 6.73 -7.60
C ASP A 76 -8.79 6.61 -8.74
N ASP A 77 -8.38 6.24 -9.95
CA ASP A 77 -9.27 5.95 -11.08
C ASP A 77 -10.26 4.82 -10.76
N ALA A 78 -9.78 3.73 -10.14
CA ALA A 78 -10.63 2.62 -9.72
C ALA A 78 -11.65 3.06 -8.66
N PHE A 79 -11.25 3.92 -7.72
CA PHE A 79 -12.14 4.46 -6.69
C PHE A 79 -13.17 5.44 -7.27
N GLU A 80 -12.80 6.27 -8.24
CA GLU A 80 -13.72 7.18 -8.94
C GLU A 80 -14.76 6.39 -9.74
N THR A 81 -14.31 5.48 -10.60
CA THR A 81 -15.18 4.60 -11.39
C THR A 81 -16.14 3.82 -10.49
N PHE A 82 -15.61 3.28 -9.38
CA PHE A 82 -16.45 2.56 -8.43
C PHE A 82 -17.52 3.48 -7.84
N ARG A 83 -17.17 4.69 -7.37
CA ARG A 83 -18.12 5.67 -6.81
C ARG A 83 -19.26 6.01 -7.77
N GLU A 84 -18.98 6.18 -9.05
CA GLU A 84 -20.01 6.49 -10.06
C GLU A 84 -20.99 5.33 -10.28
N SER A 85 -20.54 4.10 -10.06
CA SER A 85 -21.34 2.88 -10.32
C SER A 85 -22.21 2.42 -9.14
N ILE A 86 -22.03 2.98 -7.94
CA ILE A 86 -22.73 2.52 -6.73
C ILE A 86 -24.14 3.12 -6.67
N ASP A 87 -25.16 2.26 -6.66
CA ASP A 87 -26.52 2.65 -6.28
C ASP A 87 -26.57 2.76 -4.75
N ARG A 88 -26.56 4.00 -4.23
CA ARG A 88 -26.56 4.27 -2.79
C ARG A 88 -27.95 4.75 -2.34
N PRO A 89 -28.49 4.21 -1.23
CA PRO A 89 -29.72 4.75 -0.63
C PRO A 89 -29.53 6.21 -0.22
N GLU A 90 -30.60 7.00 -0.37
CA GLU A 90 -30.62 8.46 -0.20
C GLU A 90 -30.20 8.95 1.20
N ASP A 91 -30.32 8.12 2.24
CA ASP A 91 -29.99 8.46 3.63
C ASP A 91 -28.52 8.19 4.03
N VAL A 92 -27.64 7.81 3.10
CA VAL A 92 -26.23 7.51 3.41
C VAL A 92 -25.31 8.47 2.67
N GLU A 93 -24.66 9.37 3.40
CA GLU A 93 -23.61 10.24 2.86
C GLU A 93 -22.22 9.70 3.28
N PRO A 94 -21.31 9.41 2.32
CA PRO A 94 -20.03 8.78 2.61
C PRO A 94 -18.98 9.71 3.23
N ASP A 95 -19.12 11.02 3.08
CA ASP A 95 -18.10 12.01 3.45
C ASP A 95 -18.34 12.64 4.84
N THR A 96 -19.25 12.07 5.65
CA THR A 96 -19.62 12.58 6.98
C THR A 96 -18.84 11.93 8.14
N ALA A 97 -17.87 11.05 7.87
CA ALA A 97 -17.12 10.30 8.88
C ALA A 97 -15.77 10.93 9.28
#